data_AF-A0A7Y5J7I1-F1
#
_entry.id   AF-A0A7Y5J7I1-F1
#
_cell.length_a   1.000
_cell.length_b   1.000
_cell.length_c   1.000
_cell.angle_alpha   90.00
_cell.angle_beta   90.00
_cell.angle_gamma   90.00
#
_symmetry.space_group_name_H-M   'P 1'
#
loop_
_entity.id
_entity.type
_entity.pdbx_description
1 polymer ?
#
loop_
_entity_poly.entity_id
_entity_poly.type
_entity_poly.pdbx_seq_one_letter_code
_entity_poly.pdbx_strand_id
1 'polypeptide(L)'
;MDHVRRKNTILTVAKAQLLLDSGLGIDRIINTPAGKMYDKNGSWGDGAGNTEQCVATFLPGGYEIVVFVNSPIGVGGASLRNMVKDIYLANLQ
;
A
#
# COMPACT_ATOMS: atom_id res chain seq x y z
N MET A 1 1.63 0.15 28.91
CA MET A 1 2.41 0.03 27.66
C MET A 1 2.05 1.26 26.83
N ASP A 2 2.61 2.41 27.22
CA ASP A 2 2.03 3.70 26.78
C ASP A 2 2.87 4.33 25.65
N HIS A 3 3.75 3.54 25.04
CA HIS A 3 4.84 4.01 24.18
C HIS A 3 4.66 3.62 22.70
N VAL A 4 3.44 3.67 22.14
CA VAL A 4 3.26 3.38 20.70
C VAL A 4 2.53 4.45 19.89
N ARG A 5 2.18 5.60 20.48
CA ARG A 5 1.56 6.71 19.73
C ARG A 5 2.39 7.99 19.85
N ARG A 6 2.99 8.44 18.75
CA ARG A 6 3.73 9.71 18.71
C ARG A 6 2.75 10.88 18.88
N LYS A 7 2.70 11.45 20.09
CA LYS A 7 1.97 12.68 20.48
C LYS A 7 0.45 12.71 20.27
N ASN A 8 -0.23 11.58 20.01
CA ASN A 8 -1.69 11.50 19.83
C ASN A 8 -2.29 12.54 18.87
N THR A 9 -1.51 13.07 17.92
CA THR A 9 -1.96 14.09 16.99
C THR A 9 -2.11 13.48 15.60
N ILE A 10 -3.32 13.49 15.06
CA ILE A 10 -3.60 13.10 13.67
C ILE A 10 -3.06 14.20 12.75
N LEU A 11 -2.31 13.83 11.70
CA LEU A 11 -1.81 14.80 10.73
C LEU A 11 -2.97 15.39 9.91
N THR A 12 -2.83 16.66 9.51
CA THR A 12 -3.77 17.24 8.53
C THR A 12 -3.60 16.58 7.17
N VAL A 13 -4.64 16.60 6.34
CA VAL A 13 -4.59 16.06 4.96
C VAL A 13 -3.40 16.61 4.18
N ALA A 14 -3.15 17.92 4.23
CA ALA A 14 -2.02 18.54 3.54
C ALA A 14 -0.64 18.02 4.01
N LYS A 15 -0.49 17.79 5.32
CA LYS A 15 0.75 17.22 5.87
C LYS A 15 0.90 15.75 5.50
N ALA A 16 -0.18 14.96 5.54
CA ALA A 16 -0.16 13.58 5.10
C ALA A 16 0.23 13.47 3.62
N GLN A 17 -0.37 14.31 2.76
CA GLN A 17 -0.04 14.38 1.33
C GLN A 17 1.43 14.75 1.09
N LEU A 18 1.97 15.74 1.83
CA LEU A 18 3.40 16.07 1.76
C LEU A 18 4.30 14.88 2.08
N LEU A 19 3.93 14.06 3.09
CA LEU A 19 4.71 12.88 3.46
C LEU A 19 4.64 11.78 2.38
N LEU A 20 3.46 11.57 1.78
CA LEU A 20 3.29 10.66 0.65
C LEU A 20 4.13 11.11 -0.56
N ASP A 21 4.06 12.40 -0.92
CA ASP A 21 4.85 12.98 -2.01
C ASP A 21 6.36 12.94 -1.76
N SER A 22 6.76 12.97 -0.48
CA SER A 22 8.16 12.80 -0.06
C SER A 22 8.60 11.34 0.04
N GLY A 23 7.70 10.38 -0.21
CA GLY A 23 7.97 8.94 -0.16
C GLY A 23 8.17 8.38 1.25
N LEU A 24 7.76 9.08 2.31
CA LEU A 24 7.99 8.62 3.67
C LEU A 24 7.13 7.38 3.97
N GLY A 25 7.79 6.23 4.19
CA GLY A 25 7.11 4.98 4.49
C GLY A 25 6.41 4.35 3.28
N ILE A 26 6.75 4.79 2.07
CA ILE A 26 6.18 4.32 0.81
C ILE A 26 7.24 3.54 0.04
N ASP A 27 6.85 2.41 -0.56
CA ASP A 27 7.74 1.61 -1.40
C ASP A 27 7.71 2.08 -2.87
N ARG A 28 6.56 2.57 -3.35
CA ARG A 28 6.40 3.06 -4.73
C ARG A 28 5.53 4.30 -4.83
N ILE A 29 5.93 5.19 -5.74
CA ILE A 29 5.12 6.30 -6.23
C ILE A 29 4.91 6.06 -7.73
N ILE A 30 3.67 5.97 -8.15
CA ILE A 30 3.28 5.57 -9.51
C ILE A 30 2.41 6.68 -10.11
N ASN A 31 2.86 7.26 -11.23
CA ASN A 31 2.03 8.20 -11.98
C ASN A 31 0.99 7.42 -12.77
N THR A 32 -0.28 7.74 -12.58
CA THR A 32 -1.42 7.17 -13.31
C THR A 32 -2.20 8.28 -14.02
N PRO A 33 -3.06 7.98 -15.01
CA PRO A 33 -3.92 8.99 -15.63
C PRO A 33 -4.80 9.76 -14.65
N ALA A 34 -5.20 9.15 -13.53
CA ALA A 34 -6.02 9.79 -12.50
C ALA A 34 -5.21 10.58 -11.46
N GLY A 35 -3.88 10.56 -11.53
CA GLY A 35 -2.97 11.17 -10.56
C GLY A 35 -1.97 10.18 -9.96
N LYS A 36 -1.25 10.59 -8.91
CA LYS A 36 -0.27 9.72 -8.23
C LYS A 36 -0.96 8.68 -7.36
N MET A 37 -0.54 7.43 -7.52
CA MET A 37 -0.80 6.32 -6.61
C MET A 37 0.45 6.07 -5.77
N TYR A 38 0.28 5.81 -4.47
CA TYR A 38 1.36 5.47 -3.54
C TYR A 38 1.07 4.09 -2.97
N ASP A 39 2.07 3.20 -2.92
CA ASP A 39 1.91 1.91 -2.27
C ASP A 39 2.97 1.62 -1.21
N LYS A 40 2.53 0.89 -0.18
CA LYS A 40 3.39 0.26 0.81
C LYS A 40 3.10 -1.22 0.83
N ASN A 41 4.12 -2.04 0.57
CA ASN A 41 4.02 -3.48 0.52
C ASN A 41 4.45 -4.11 1.85
N GLY A 42 3.81 -5.21 2.19
CA GLY A 42 4.25 -6.17 3.20
C GLY A 42 4.31 -7.56 2.57
N SER A 43 5.35 -8.32 2.91
CA SER A 43 5.53 -9.70 2.47
C SER A 43 6.27 -10.45 3.55
N TRP A 44 5.76 -11.61 3.95
CA TRP A 44 6.42 -12.49 4.89
C TRP A 44 6.21 -13.94 4.46
N GLY A 45 7.20 -14.77 4.71
CA GLY A 45 7.16 -16.19 4.38
C GLY A 45 7.46 -17.03 5.60
N ASP A 46 6.96 -18.25 5.60
CA ASP A 46 7.18 -19.24 6.67
C ASP A 46 8.49 -20.04 6.51
N GLY A 47 9.24 -19.79 5.43
CA GLY A 47 10.45 -20.54 5.09
C GLY A 47 10.18 -21.92 4.45
N ALA A 48 8.93 -22.36 4.38
CA ALA A 48 8.49 -23.60 3.73
C ALA A 48 7.95 -23.37 2.30
N GLY A 49 8.11 -22.15 1.77
CA GLY A 49 7.68 -21.76 0.43
C GLY A 49 6.33 -21.04 0.39
N ASN A 50 5.65 -20.87 1.53
CA ASN A 50 4.44 -20.05 1.58
C ASN A 50 4.82 -18.58 1.74
N THR A 51 4.11 -17.71 1.00
CA THR A 51 4.27 -16.25 1.12
C THR A 51 2.90 -15.61 1.29
N GLU A 52 2.77 -14.88 2.39
CA GLU A 52 1.65 -13.98 2.65
C GLU A 52 2.08 -12.56 2.29
N GLN A 53 1.15 -11.77 1.76
CA GLN A 53 1.42 -10.38 1.40
C GLN A 53 0.26 -9.51 1.84
N CYS A 54 0.58 -8.25 2.11
CA CYS A 54 -0.37 -7.19 2.24
C CYS A 54 0.08 -5.99 1.42
N VAL A 55 -0.87 -5.13 1.07
CA VAL A 55 -0.56 -3.86 0.44
C VAL A 55 -1.51 -2.79 0.96
N ALA A 56 -0.95 -1.65 1.32
CA ALA A 56 -1.69 -0.41 1.51
C ALA A 56 -1.45 0.46 0.27
N THR A 57 -2.52 1.02 -0.28
CA THR A 57 -2.49 1.87 -1.46
C THR A 57 -3.28 3.15 -1.18
N PHE A 58 -2.64 4.29 -1.42
CA PHE A 58 -3.25 5.62 -1.39
C PHE A 58 -3.47 6.06 -2.83
N LEU A 59 -4.73 6.21 -3.20
CA LEU A 59 -5.17 6.53 -4.55
C LEU A 59 -5.45 8.03 -4.70
N PRO A 60 -5.40 8.55 -5.94
CA PRO A 60 -5.91 9.88 -6.25
C PRO A 60 -7.33 10.11 -5.72
N GLY A 61 -7.64 11.36 -5.36
CA GLY A 61 -8.95 11.73 -4.81
C GLY A 61 -9.14 11.41 -3.32
N GLY A 62 -8.09 10.96 -2.62
CA GLY A 62 -8.14 10.70 -1.18
C GLY A 62 -8.72 9.34 -0.81
N TYR A 63 -8.80 8.40 -1.76
CA TYR A 63 -9.21 7.03 -1.49
C TYR A 63 -8.03 6.20 -0.97
N GLU A 64 -8.32 5.31 -0.02
CA GLU A 64 -7.33 4.45 0.61
C GLU A 64 -7.83 3.00 0.57
N ILE A 65 -6.95 2.07 0.16
CA ILE A 65 -7.25 0.64 0.10
C ILE A 65 -6.17 -0.10 0.87
N VAL A 66 -6.57 -1.01 1.76
CA VAL A 66 -5.65 -1.93 2.41
C VAL A 66 -6.14 -3.36 2.19
N VAL A 67 -5.29 -4.19 1.60
CA VAL A 67 -5.58 -5.60 1.34
C VAL A 67 -4.63 -6.45 2.15
N PHE A 68 -5.19 -7.30 3.02
CA PHE A 68 -4.48 -8.34 3.75
C PHE A 68 -4.92 -9.69 3.21
N VAL A 69 -3.96 -10.54 2.83
CA VAL A 69 -4.24 -11.89 2.38
C VAL A 69 -3.59 -12.87 3.36
N ASN A 70 -4.43 -13.56 4.15
CA ASN A 70 -4.04 -14.55 5.15
C ASN A 70 -4.02 -15.98 4.57
N SER A 71 -3.61 -16.08 3.30
CA SER A 71 -3.44 -17.34 2.59
C SER A 71 -2.28 -17.18 1.63
N PRO A 72 -1.58 -18.26 1.25
CA PRO A 72 -0.54 -18.17 0.25
C PRO A 72 -1.07 -17.45 -0.99
N ILE A 73 -0.36 -16.42 -1.45
CA ILE A 73 -0.70 -15.77 -2.71
C ILE A 73 -0.17 -16.65 -3.85
N GLY A 74 -0.81 -17.82 -4.01
CA GLY A 74 -0.50 -18.82 -5.02
C GLY A 74 0.83 -19.54 -4.84
N VAL A 75 1.09 -20.46 -5.79
CA VAL A 75 2.38 -21.14 -5.96
C VAL A 75 3.40 -20.09 -6.40
N GLY A 76 4.42 -19.84 -5.57
CA GLY A 76 5.43 -18.77 -5.66
C GLY A 76 5.48 -17.95 -6.97
N GLY A 77 5.07 -16.68 -6.91
CA GLY A 77 5.33 -15.72 -8.00
C GLY A 77 4.33 -14.57 -8.17
N ALA A 78 3.13 -14.65 -7.60
CA ALA A 78 2.14 -13.60 -7.74
C ALA A 78 2.45 -12.41 -6.81
N SER A 79 2.30 -11.18 -7.31
CA SER A 79 2.53 -9.95 -6.53
C SER A 79 1.21 -9.25 -6.25
N LEU A 80 0.80 -9.22 -4.99
CA LEU A 80 -0.46 -8.59 -4.57
C LEU A 80 -0.52 -7.12 -4.97
N ARG A 81 0.55 -6.36 -4.68
CA ARG A 81 0.62 -4.95 -5.07
C ARG A 81 0.50 -4.73 -6.57
N ASN A 82 1.07 -5.62 -7.39
CA ASN A 82 0.94 -5.50 -8.84
C ASN A 82 -0.51 -5.79 -9.26
N MET A 83 -1.14 -6.83 -8.71
CA MET A 83 -2.54 -7.13 -8.97
C MET A 83 -3.46 -5.95 -8.62
N VAL A 84 -3.31 -5.36 -7.44
CA VAL A 84 -4.09 -4.16 -7.03
C VAL A 84 -3.88 -3.01 -8.00
N LYS A 85 -2.62 -2.69 -8.33
CA LYS A 85 -2.27 -1.62 -9.28
C LYS A 85 -2.86 -1.88 -10.67
N ASP A 86 -2.70 -3.09 -11.20
CA ASP A 86 -3.16 -3.46 -12.54
C ASP A 86 -4.70 -3.42 -12.62
N ILE A 87 -5.41 -3.91 -11.59
CA ILE A 87 -6.87 -3.83 -11.49
C ILE A 87 -7.32 -2.37 -11.41
N TYR A 88 -6.69 -1.54 -10.58
CA TYR A 88 -7.02 -0.13 -10.47
C TYR A 88 -6.89 0.58 -11.83
N LEU A 89 -5.74 0.41 -12.49
CA LEU A 89 -5.48 1.01 -13.79
C LEU A 89 -6.46 0.54 -14.88
N ALA A 90 -6.85 -0.72 -14.85
CA ALA A 90 -7.83 -1.28 -15.79
C ALA A 90 -9.26 -0.69 -15.63
N ASN A 91 -9.55 -0.02 -14.50
CA ASN A 91 -10.88 0.50 -14.17
C ASN A 91 -10.93 2.04 -14.10
N LEU A 92 -9.92 2.76 -14.62
CA LEU A 92 -9.86 4.22 -14.65
C LEU A 92 -10.69 4.88 -15.77
N GLN A 93 -11.91 4.38 -16.04
CA GLN A 93 -12.76 4.85 -17.14
C GLN A 93 -12.94 6.38 -17.20
#